data_AF-A0A9W9KFF4-F1
#
_entry.id   AF-A0A9W9KFF4-F1
#
_cell.length_a   1.000
_cell.length_b   1.000
_cell.length_c   1.000
_cell.angle_alpha   90.00
_cell.angle_beta   90.00
_cell.angle_gamma   90.00
#
_symmetry.space_group_name_H-M   'P 1'
#
loop_
_entity.id
_entity.type
_entity.pdbx_description
1 polymer ?
#
loop_
_entity_poly.entity_id
_entity_poly.type
_entity_poly.pdbx_seq_one_letter_code
_entity_poly.pdbx_strand_id
1 'polypeptide(L)'
;MATAAVQPVAPPALKGSNDKCLPDDLGQNGGRISTDRVGFLKPTPFPIEEMRQRLRKDGYLFVKGLIPREDVLDMREIYFRQYESTSLLEPGTSPRDGIFNSSSHPGAQGIGGSGLPVDPVEEKALIDAHSEPHYRAFVEHPALTEFIRKFMDWKEHRLLDRTMFTGIHYDKLFLRGGEGFFLTAWVPIGDIAVNGSGLCYLENSVPLGRHVENDYTKRAESFTEQERISAFNVNMLSGSMIASFPQDFQAIHSVHGEHKWLVTDYEAGDVVFHDPYSIHASGRNEDKSGRIRLSSDLRFYDKSDPGIDTRWYKIWAPGDGL
;
A
#
# COMPACT_ATOMS: atom_id res chain seq x y z
N MET A 1 -41.30 2.99 -30.67
CA MET A 1 -41.13 3.13 -29.20
C MET A 1 -40.84 1.76 -28.64
N ALA A 2 -39.56 1.45 -28.39
CA ALA A 2 -39.14 0.17 -27.85
C ALA A 2 -38.77 0.39 -26.38
N THR A 3 -39.59 -0.15 -25.49
CA THR A 3 -39.38 -0.22 -24.05
C THR A 3 -38.41 -1.36 -23.75
N ALA A 4 -37.17 -1.04 -23.43
CA ALA A 4 -36.24 -1.97 -22.80
C ALA A 4 -36.36 -1.81 -21.27
N ALA A 5 -37.04 -2.76 -20.62
CA ALA A 5 -37.03 -2.89 -19.18
C ALA A 5 -35.65 -3.41 -18.76
N VAL A 6 -34.79 -2.51 -18.29
CA VAL A 6 -33.54 -2.88 -17.62
C VAL A 6 -33.90 -3.26 -16.19
N GLN A 7 -33.91 -4.56 -15.90
CA GLN A 7 -33.81 -5.00 -14.52
C GLN A 7 -32.46 -4.53 -13.96
N PRO A 8 -32.40 -3.94 -12.76
CA PRO A 8 -31.13 -3.68 -12.11
C PRO A 8 -30.48 -5.03 -11.82
N VAL A 9 -29.43 -5.36 -12.55
CA VAL A 9 -28.54 -6.46 -12.20
C VAL A 9 -27.85 -6.00 -10.91
N ALA A 10 -28.24 -6.59 -9.79
CA ALA A 10 -27.53 -6.38 -8.53
C ALA A 10 -26.04 -6.68 -8.77
N PRO A 11 -25.10 -5.83 -8.29
CA PRO A 11 -23.68 -6.10 -8.44
C PRO A 11 -23.38 -7.48 -7.86
N PRO A 12 -22.47 -8.26 -8.49
CA PRO A 12 -22.15 -9.58 -8.01
C PRO A 12 -21.68 -9.45 -6.56
N ALA A 13 -22.44 -10.05 -5.64
CA ALA A 13 -22.01 -10.18 -4.27
C ALA A 13 -20.75 -11.07 -4.27
N LEU A 14 -19.58 -10.46 -4.15
CA LEU A 14 -18.34 -11.16 -3.82
C LEU A 14 -18.45 -11.58 -2.35
N LYS A 15 -19.27 -12.60 -2.11
CA LYS A 15 -19.21 -13.42 -0.91
C LYS A 15 -17.78 -13.92 -0.81
N GLY A 16 -17.11 -13.64 0.32
CA GLY A 16 -15.74 -14.07 0.60
C GLY A 16 -15.50 -15.48 0.07
N SER A 17 -14.72 -15.57 -1.00
CA SER A 17 -14.62 -16.82 -1.75
C SER A 17 -13.66 -17.74 -1.02
N ASN A 18 -14.23 -18.64 -0.22
CA ASN A 18 -13.58 -19.85 0.26
C ASN A 18 -13.18 -20.83 -0.88
N ASP A 19 -13.25 -20.43 -2.16
CA ASP A 19 -12.99 -21.28 -3.33
C ASP A 19 -12.06 -20.66 -4.40
N LYS A 20 -11.33 -19.58 -4.11
CA LYS A 20 -10.24 -19.13 -5.01
C LYS A 20 -8.96 -19.88 -4.67
N CYS A 21 -8.83 -21.07 -5.23
CA CYS A 21 -7.57 -21.81 -5.23
C CYS A 21 -6.54 -20.99 -6.01
N LEU A 22 -5.46 -20.53 -5.36
CA LEU A 22 -4.25 -20.01 -6.00
C LEU A 22 -3.50 -21.24 -6.54
N PRO A 23 -3.69 -21.68 -7.80
CA PRO A 23 -3.23 -23.00 -8.21
C PRO A 23 -1.71 -23.05 -8.44
N ASP A 24 -1.06 -21.89 -8.60
CA ASP A 24 0.34 -21.75 -9.04
C ASP A 24 1.16 -20.86 -8.07
N ASP A 25 1.02 -21.00 -6.75
CA ASP A 25 1.62 -20.11 -5.76
C ASP A 25 1.20 -18.62 -5.93
N LEU A 26 1.42 -17.81 -4.91
CA LEU A 26 1.13 -16.37 -5.00
C LEU A 26 2.38 -15.62 -5.51
N GLY A 27 2.25 -14.89 -6.61
CA GLY A 27 3.31 -13.98 -7.06
C GLY A 27 3.51 -12.81 -6.11
N GLN A 28 4.75 -12.57 -5.68
CA GLN A 28 5.17 -11.40 -4.92
C GLN A 28 6.36 -10.73 -5.62
N ASN A 29 6.60 -9.45 -5.35
CA ASN A 29 7.84 -8.83 -5.82
C ASN A 29 9.06 -9.64 -5.34
N GLY A 30 9.91 -10.04 -6.29
CA GLY A 30 11.07 -10.90 -6.07
C GLY A 30 10.81 -12.40 -6.23
N GLY A 31 9.64 -12.94 -5.92
CA GLY A 31 9.48 -14.41 -5.88
C GLY A 31 8.04 -14.90 -5.86
N ARG A 32 7.85 -16.15 -5.40
CA ARG A 32 6.53 -16.75 -5.20
C ARG A 32 6.34 -17.22 -3.76
N ILE A 33 5.15 -17.11 -3.20
CA ILE A 33 4.81 -17.66 -1.88
C ILE A 33 4.04 -18.95 -2.09
N SER A 34 4.55 -20.03 -1.52
CA SER A 34 3.87 -21.33 -1.55
C SER A 34 2.48 -21.24 -0.91
N THR A 35 1.49 -21.88 -1.52
CA THR A 35 0.08 -21.78 -1.10
C THR A 35 -0.18 -22.17 0.36
N ASP A 36 0.57 -23.10 0.93
CA ASP A 36 0.51 -23.51 2.34
C ASP A 36 0.94 -22.39 3.31
N ARG A 37 1.72 -21.43 2.81
CA ARG A 37 2.19 -20.22 3.51
C ARG A 37 1.36 -18.98 3.20
N VAL A 38 0.25 -19.15 2.49
CA VAL A 38 -0.74 -18.08 2.29
C VAL A 38 -1.82 -18.18 3.37
N GLY A 39 -2.16 -17.02 3.93
CA GLY A 39 -3.36 -16.81 4.74
C GLY A 39 -4.21 -15.70 4.14
N PHE A 40 -5.34 -15.41 4.76
CA PHE A 40 -6.24 -14.36 4.30
C PHE A 40 -6.37 -13.24 5.32
N LEU A 41 -6.35 -11.99 4.85
CA LEU A 41 -6.73 -10.86 5.67
C LEU A 41 -8.18 -11.03 6.11
N LYS A 42 -8.44 -10.69 7.37
CA LYS A 42 -9.78 -10.79 7.95
C LYS A 42 -10.37 -9.40 8.09
N PRO A 43 -11.52 -9.10 7.46
CA PRO A 43 -12.24 -7.87 7.69
C PRO A 43 -12.45 -7.63 9.19
N THR A 44 -12.21 -6.42 9.65
CA THR A 44 -12.34 -6.07 11.06
C THR A 44 -13.75 -5.55 11.34
N PRO A 45 -14.46 -6.08 12.36
CA PRO A 45 -15.78 -5.61 12.73
C PRO A 45 -15.76 -4.19 13.32
N PHE A 46 -16.89 -3.49 13.24
CA PHE A 46 -17.00 -2.05 13.50
C PHE A 46 -16.89 -1.53 14.96
N PRO A 47 -16.99 -2.32 16.05
CA PRO A 47 -16.77 -1.76 17.38
C PRO A 47 -15.33 -1.25 17.54
N ILE A 48 -15.17 0.05 17.84
CA ILE A 48 -13.85 0.70 17.90
C ILE A 48 -12.90 0.01 18.90
N GLU A 49 -13.41 -0.43 20.05
CA GLU A 49 -12.55 -1.10 21.03
C GLU A 49 -12.04 -2.45 20.51
N GLU A 50 -12.87 -3.19 19.77
CA GLU A 50 -12.45 -4.42 19.11
C GLU A 50 -11.44 -4.13 17.98
N MET A 51 -11.65 -3.05 17.21
CA MET A 51 -10.66 -2.59 16.23
C MET A 51 -9.32 -2.27 16.90
N ARG A 52 -9.32 -1.57 18.04
CA ARG A 52 -8.07 -1.25 18.78
C ARG A 52 -7.38 -2.51 19.30
N GLN A 53 -8.15 -3.52 19.70
CA GLN A 53 -7.59 -4.82 20.10
C GLN A 53 -7.02 -5.57 18.90
N ARG A 54 -7.70 -5.55 17.75
CA ARG A 54 -7.24 -6.17 16.50
C ARG A 54 -5.95 -5.53 15.99
N LEU A 55 -5.83 -4.20 16.01
CA LEU A 55 -4.60 -3.52 15.61
C LEU A 55 -3.43 -3.92 16.53
N ARG A 56 -3.67 -3.93 17.85
CA ARG A 56 -2.65 -4.33 18.84
C ARG A 56 -2.21 -5.79 18.70
N LYS A 57 -3.14 -6.68 18.34
CA LYS A 57 -2.89 -8.12 18.25
C LYS A 57 -2.30 -8.53 16.90
N ASP A 58 -2.92 -8.08 15.82
CA ASP A 58 -2.66 -8.58 14.47
C ASP A 58 -1.75 -7.62 13.67
N GLY A 59 -1.57 -6.38 14.15
CA GLY A 59 -0.77 -5.34 13.48
C GLY A 59 -1.52 -4.58 12.37
N TYR A 60 -2.73 -5.01 12.00
CA TYR A 60 -3.51 -4.37 10.94
C TYR A 60 -5.01 -4.30 11.25
N LEU A 61 -5.73 -3.49 10.47
CA LEU A 61 -7.18 -3.44 10.38
C LEU A 61 -7.60 -3.41 8.92
N PHE A 62 -8.41 -4.37 8.51
CA PHE A 62 -9.00 -4.37 7.18
C PHE A 62 -10.44 -3.84 7.26
N VAL A 63 -10.64 -2.58 6.88
CA VAL A 63 -11.94 -1.91 6.94
C VAL A 63 -12.55 -1.88 5.54
N LYS A 64 -13.68 -2.57 5.38
CA LYS A 64 -14.39 -2.68 4.11
C LYS A 64 -15.24 -1.44 3.84
N GLY A 65 -15.18 -0.91 2.62
CA GLY A 65 -16.05 0.19 2.16
C GLY A 65 -16.06 1.44 3.06
N LEU A 66 -14.89 1.83 3.59
CA LEU A 66 -14.74 3.01 4.42
C LEU A 66 -14.94 4.31 3.62
N ILE A 67 -14.34 4.39 2.43
CA ILE A 67 -14.51 5.51 1.50
C ILE A 67 -15.63 5.11 0.53
N PRO A 68 -16.57 6.01 0.16
CA PRO A 68 -17.57 5.70 -0.83
C PRO A 68 -16.94 5.18 -2.12
N ARG A 69 -17.44 4.06 -2.62
CA ARG A 69 -16.88 3.35 -3.77
C ARG A 69 -16.70 4.25 -4.99
N GLU A 70 -17.71 5.06 -5.29
CA GLU A 70 -17.67 5.94 -6.47
C GLU A 70 -16.61 7.03 -6.35
N ASP A 71 -16.37 7.59 -5.16
CA ASP A 71 -15.32 8.59 -4.95
C ASP A 71 -13.92 8.00 -5.23
N VAL A 72 -13.71 6.72 -4.87
CA VAL A 72 -12.47 5.98 -5.17
C VAL A 72 -12.32 5.74 -6.67
N LEU A 73 -13.39 5.30 -7.33
CA LEU A 73 -13.36 5.01 -8.76
C LEU A 73 -13.27 6.28 -9.62
N ASP A 74 -13.84 7.40 -9.16
CA ASP A 74 -13.69 8.71 -9.79
C ASP A 74 -12.25 9.21 -9.69
N MET A 75 -11.60 9.05 -8.52
CA MET A 75 -10.17 9.36 -8.38
C MET A 75 -9.32 8.47 -9.29
N ARG A 76 -9.64 7.17 -9.39
CA ARG A 76 -8.97 6.24 -10.32
C ARG A 76 -9.05 6.74 -11.77
N GLU A 77 -10.24 7.14 -12.19
CA GLU A 77 -10.48 7.65 -13.53
C GLU A 77 -9.72 8.95 -13.79
N ILE A 78 -9.76 9.90 -12.85
CA ILE A 78 -9.00 11.16 -12.92
C ILE A 78 -7.50 10.89 -13.11
N TYR A 79 -6.93 9.95 -12.35
CA TYR A 79 -5.52 9.57 -12.48
C TYR A 79 -5.21 9.01 -13.87
N PHE A 80 -5.95 7.99 -14.32
CA PHE A 80 -5.67 7.34 -15.59
C PHE A 80 -6.02 8.19 -16.82
N ARG A 81 -6.90 9.19 -16.68
CA ARG A 81 -7.14 10.17 -17.75
C ARG A 81 -5.89 10.93 -18.17
N GLN A 82 -4.94 11.12 -17.26
CA GLN A 82 -3.65 11.75 -17.59
C GLN A 82 -2.79 10.92 -18.55
N TYR A 83 -3.10 9.62 -18.68
CA TYR A 83 -2.39 8.66 -19.53
C TYR A 83 -3.14 8.34 -20.84
N GLU A 84 -4.30 8.94 -21.12
CA GLU A 84 -5.11 8.63 -22.33
C GLU A 84 -4.37 8.88 -23.64
N SER A 85 -3.43 9.84 -23.66
CA SER A 85 -2.61 10.16 -24.85
C SER A 85 -1.33 9.32 -24.96
N THR A 86 -1.09 8.42 -24.00
CA THR A 86 0.13 7.62 -23.89
C THR A 86 -0.11 6.19 -24.37
N SER A 87 0.93 5.36 -24.34
CA SER A 87 0.81 3.94 -24.69
C SER A 87 0.40 3.06 -23.50
N LEU A 88 0.30 3.60 -22.28
CA LEU A 88 0.10 2.83 -21.06
C LEU A 88 -1.23 2.05 -21.04
N LEU A 89 -2.32 2.68 -21.52
CA LEU A 89 -3.68 2.15 -21.43
C LEU A 89 -4.09 1.46 -22.74
N GLU A 90 -4.81 0.34 -22.64
CA GLU A 90 -5.33 -0.40 -23.78
C GLU A 90 -6.34 0.48 -24.56
N PRO A 91 -6.11 0.70 -25.87
CA PRO A 91 -6.98 1.57 -26.67
C PRO A 91 -8.44 1.12 -26.66
N GLY A 92 -9.36 2.08 -26.49
CA GLY A 92 -10.81 1.81 -26.49
C GLY A 92 -11.36 1.29 -25.16
N THR A 93 -10.53 1.16 -24.12
CA THR A 93 -10.98 0.88 -22.75
C THR A 93 -11.21 2.17 -21.96
N SER A 94 -11.97 2.09 -20.86
CA SER A 94 -12.18 3.25 -19.99
C SER A 94 -10.95 3.50 -19.11
N PRO A 95 -10.51 4.76 -18.90
CA PRO A 95 -9.50 5.08 -17.90
C PRO A 95 -9.87 4.59 -16.50
N ARG A 96 -11.16 4.56 -16.18
CA ARG A 96 -11.68 4.03 -14.90
C ARG A 96 -11.29 2.55 -14.71
N ASP A 97 -11.26 1.77 -15.78
CA ASP A 97 -10.84 0.37 -15.71
C ASP A 97 -9.32 0.25 -15.53
N GLY A 98 -8.56 1.17 -16.14
CA GLY A 98 -7.09 1.20 -16.08
C GLY A 98 -6.49 -0.10 -16.63
N ILE A 99 -6.93 -0.51 -17.82
CA ILE A 99 -6.43 -1.73 -18.48
C ILE A 99 -5.10 -1.43 -19.13
N PHE A 100 -4.08 -2.21 -18.78
CA PHE A 100 -2.75 -2.11 -19.33
C PHE A 100 -2.71 -2.52 -20.80
N ASN A 101 -2.09 -1.70 -21.65
CA ASN A 101 -1.81 -2.06 -23.04
C ASN A 101 -0.70 -3.10 -23.11
N SER A 102 -1.06 -4.35 -23.38
CA SER A 102 -0.10 -5.47 -23.45
C SER A 102 0.94 -5.34 -24.59
N SER A 103 0.66 -4.49 -25.59
CA SER A 103 1.60 -4.17 -26.67
C SER A 103 2.58 -3.06 -26.28
N SER A 104 2.36 -2.39 -25.15
CA SER A 104 3.30 -1.43 -24.59
C SER A 104 4.47 -2.15 -23.94
N HIS A 105 5.63 -1.50 -23.92
CA HIS A 105 6.85 -1.97 -23.25
C HIS A 105 7.30 -1.03 -22.14
N PRO A 106 6.43 -0.60 -21.20
CA PRO A 106 6.93 0.10 -20.04
C PRO A 106 7.68 -0.91 -19.19
N GLY A 107 8.89 -0.54 -18.75
CA GLY A 107 9.55 -1.29 -17.69
C GLY A 107 8.73 -1.28 -16.40
N ALA A 108 9.28 -1.78 -15.31
CA ALA A 108 8.73 -1.55 -13.98
C ALA A 108 8.94 -0.07 -13.56
N GLN A 109 8.41 0.88 -14.30
CA GLN A 109 8.59 2.32 -14.15
C GLN A 109 7.45 2.89 -13.31
N GLY A 110 7.77 3.80 -12.40
CA GLY A 110 6.83 4.29 -11.38
C GLY A 110 7.53 4.59 -10.06
N ILE A 111 6.82 5.26 -9.14
CA ILE A 111 7.36 5.56 -7.81
C ILE A 111 7.46 4.26 -7.01
N GLY A 112 8.69 3.90 -6.63
CA GLY A 112 9.02 2.60 -6.05
C GLY A 112 9.28 1.48 -7.07
N GLY A 113 9.29 1.80 -8.36
CA GLY A 113 9.78 0.94 -9.45
C GLY A 113 11.28 1.14 -9.75
N SER A 114 11.76 0.59 -10.85
CA SER A 114 13.17 0.66 -11.29
C SER A 114 13.57 2.00 -11.92
N GLY A 115 12.71 3.03 -11.85
CA GLY A 115 12.97 4.35 -12.42
C GLY A 115 11.70 5.08 -12.87
N LEU A 116 11.90 6.27 -13.45
CA LEU A 116 10.83 7.06 -14.07
C LEU A 116 10.44 6.47 -15.44
N PRO A 117 9.21 6.73 -15.90
CA PRO A 117 8.82 6.46 -17.28
C PRO A 117 9.76 7.14 -18.28
N VAL A 118 9.99 6.49 -19.42
CA VAL A 118 10.79 7.08 -20.52
C VAL A 118 9.96 8.09 -21.31
N ASP A 119 8.65 7.87 -21.39
CA ASP A 119 7.74 8.81 -22.02
C ASP A 119 7.59 10.07 -21.14
N PRO A 120 7.89 11.28 -21.65
CA PRO A 120 7.83 12.52 -20.85
C PRO A 120 6.43 12.87 -20.34
N VAL A 121 5.37 12.44 -21.03
CA VAL A 121 3.99 12.64 -20.59
C VAL A 121 3.68 11.71 -19.42
N GLU A 122 4.09 10.44 -19.51
CA GLU A 122 3.94 9.48 -18.41
C GLU A 122 4.76 9.90 -17.17
N GLU A 123 6.00 10.37 -17.37
CA GLU A 123 6.87 10.88 -16.31
C GLU A 123 6.22 12.09 -15.61
N LYS A 124 5.76 13.07 -16.39
CA LYS A 124 5.10 14.26 -15.85
C LYS A 124 3.82 13.90 -15.09
N ALA A 125 2.97 13.04 -15.65
CA ALA A 125 1.75 12.58 -14.99
C ALA A 125 2.06 11.88 -13.65
N LEU A 126 3.09 11.03 -13.63
CA LEU A 126 3.53 10.35 -12.41
C LEU A 126 3.99 11.34 -11.33
N ILE A 127 4.79 12.35 -11.70
CA ILE A 127 5.30 13.37 -10.77
C ILE A 127 4.14 14.23 -10.24
N ASP A 128 3.31 14.75 -11.13
CA ASP A 128 2.29 15.74 -10.78
C ASP A 128 1.18 15.14 -9.92
N ALA A 129 0.86 13.85 -10.11
CA ALA A 129 -0.20 13.14 -9.38
C ALA A 129 -0.14 13.33 -7.86
N HIS A 130 1.05 13.52 -7.27
CA HIS A 130 1.22 13.71 -5.83
C HIS A 130 0.85 15.11 -5.32
N SER A 131 0.78 16.08 -6.22
CA SER A 131 0.46 17.49 -5.93
C SER A 131 -0.92 17.90 -6.45
N GLU A 132 -1.55 17.10 -7.30
CA GLU A 132 -2.84 17.41 -7.91
C GLU A 132 -3.93 17.67 -6.85
N PRO A 133 -4.71 18.76 -6.97
CA PRO A 133 -5.73 19.11 -5.98
C PRO A 133 -6.76 18.01 -5.72
N HIS A 134 -7.17 17.27 -6.76
CA HIS A 134 -8.12 16.16 -6.64
C HIS A 134 -7.53 15.01 -5.80
N TYR A 135 -6.25 14.69 -6.01
CA TYR A 135 -5.55 13.70 -5.22
C TYR A 135 -5.41 14.14 -3.76
N ARG A 136 -5.03 15.40 -3.52
CA ARG A 136 -4.93 15.96 -2.16
C ARG A 136 -6.27 15.94 -1.44
N ALA A 137 -7.37 16.25 -2.13
CA ALA A 137 -8.72 16.14 -1.59
C ALA A 137 -9.10 14.68 -1.28
N PHE A 138 -8.71 13.74 -2.13
CA PHE A 138 -8.97 12.31 -1.95
C PHE A 138 -8.23 11.72 -0.73
N VAL A 139 -6.94 12.02 -0.54
CA VAL A 139 -6.17 11.47 0.59
C VAL A 139 -6.56 12.09 1.95
N GLU A 140 -7.23 13.24 1.93
CA GLU A 140 -7.84 13.88 3.11
C GLU A 140 -9.38 13.69 3.17
N HIS A 141 -9.91 12.68 2.44
CA HIS A 141 -11.35 12.43 2.36
C HIS A 141 -12.01 12.36 3.75
N PRO A 142 -13.16 13.04 4.00
CA PRO A 142 -13.76 13.12 5.33
C PRO A 142 -14.01 11.76 5.99
N ALA A 143 -14.49 10.76 5.25
CA ALA A 143 -14.72 9.42 5.79
C ALA A 143 -13.44 8.77 6.33
N LEU A 144 -12.29 9.01 5.68
CA LEU A 144 -11.00 8.50 6.11
C LEU A 144 -10.50 9.25 7.35
N THR A 145 -10.50 10.58 7.30
CA THR A 145 -9.92 11.42 8.36
C THR A 145 -10.78 11.44 9.63
N GLU A 146 -12.11 11.38 9.52
CA GLU A 146 -13.00 11.19 10.66
C GLU A 146 -12.81 9.82 11.31
N PHE A 147 -12.68 8.76 10.50
CA PHE A 147 -12.40 7.42 11.02
C PHE A 147 -11.09 7.40 11.80
N ILE A 148 -10.01 7.94 11.23
CA ILE A 148 -8.69 7.96 11.88
C ILE A 148 -8.74 8.71 13.21
N ARG A 149 -9.30 9.93 13.22
CA ARG A 149 -9.42 10.73 14.46
C ARG A 149 -10.22 10.00 15.53
N LYS A 150 -11.35 9.40 15.15
CA LYS A 150 -12.20 8.65 16.09
C LYS A 150 -11.53 7.37 16.59
N PHE A 151 -10.89 6.62 15.69
CA PHE A 151 -10.22 5.37 15.99
C PHE A 151 -9.02 5.59 16.93
N MET A 152 -8.18 6.57 16.62
CA MET A 152 -6.97 6.91 17.37
C MET A 152 -7.22 7.78 18.60
N ASP A 153 -8.42 8.34 18.75
CA ASP A 153 -8.74 9.36 19.77
C ASP A 153 -7.89 10.63 19.62
N TRP A 154 -7.60 11.02 18.37
CA TRP A 154 -6.84 12.22 18.06
C TRP A 154 -7.77 13.42 17.87
N LYS A 155 -7.45 14.54 18.50
CA LYS A 155 -8.18 15.81 18.31
C LYS A 155 -8.00 16.34 16.89
N GLU A 156 -6.76 16.32 16.42
CA GLU A 156 -6.36 16.71 15.08
C GLU A 156 -5.31 15.72 14.57
N HIS A 157 -5.40 15.34 13.31
CA HIS A 157 -4.38 14.54 12.65
C HIS A 157 -3.45 15.43 11.82
N ARG A 158 -2.31 14.86 11.43
CA ARG A 158 -1.46 15.41 10.38
C ARG A 158 -1.09 14.29 9.41
N LEU A 159 -1.38 14.50 8.13
CA LEU A 159 -0.99 13.61 7.04
C LEU A 159 0.38 14.05 6.49
N LEU A 160 1.28 13.10 6.26
CA LEU A 160 2.51 13.39 5.53
C LEU A 160 2.24 13.64 4.05
N ASP A 161 3.03 14.53 3.44
CA ASP A 161 2.81 14.89 2.03
C ASP A 161 3.30 13.81 1.07
N ARG A 162 4.26 12.99 1.48
CA ARG A 162 4.79 11.89 0.65
C ARG A 162 4.03 10.58 0.84
N THR A 163 3.73 9.93 -0.28
CA THR A 163 3.29 8.54 -0.36
C THR A 163 4.38 7.67 -0.99
N MET A 164 4.75 6.56 -0.34
CA MET A 164 5.87 5.70 -0.76
C MET A 164 5.42 4.28 -1.08
N PHE A 165 6.23 3.60 -1.89
CA PHE A 165 6.15 2.18 -2.22
C PHE A 165 7.55 1.56 -2.17
N THR A 166 7.73 0.41 -1.50
CA THR A 166 8.97 -0.38 -1.57
C THR A 166 8.71 -1.88 -1.36
N GLY A 167 9.77 -2.71 -1.42
CA GLY A 167 9.73 -4.19 -1.34
C GLY A 167 9.30 -4.76 0.02
N ILE A 168 9.92 -5.83 0.52
CA ILE A 168 9.56 -6.36 1.86
C ILE A 168 10.13 -5.41 2.92
N HIS A 169 9.26 -4.75 3.68
CA HIS A 169 9.63 -3.76 4.67
C HIS A 169 8.58 -3.58 5.77
N TYR A 170 8.89 -2.73 6.74
CA TYR A 170 7.94 -2.09 7.64
C TYR A 170 8.14 -0.56 7.54
N ASP A 171 7.09 0.22 7.75
CA ASP A 171 7.11 1.65 7.45
C ASP A 171 8.09 2.45 8.31
N LYS A 172 8.22 2.12 9.61
CA LYS A 172 9.12 2.84 10.53
C LYS A 172 10.56 2.91 10.00
N LEU A 173 10.96 1.95 9.16
CA LEU A 173 12.27 1.92 8.50
C LEU A 173 12.62 3.22 7.75
N PHE A 174 11.62 3.86 7.14
CA PHE A 174 11.79 5.14 6.44
C PHE A 174 11.61 6.33 7.39
N LEU A 175 10.67 6.23 8.33
CA LEU A 175 10.29 7.30 9.26
C LEU A 175 11.09 7.27 10.57
N ARG A 176 12.39 6.94 10.49
CA ARG A 176 13.31 6.84 11.65
C ARG A 176 13.77 8.19 12.19
N GLY A 177 13.48 9.28 11.48
CA GLY A 177 13.82 10.63 11.90
C GLY A 177 12.91 11.20 12.98
N GLY A 178 11.78 10.54 13.26
CA GLY A 178 10.84 10.94 14.31
C GLY A 178 10.39 9.75 15.16
N GLU A 179 10.20 9.98 16.45
CA GLU A 179 9.82 8.95 17.45
C GLU A 179 8.30 8.81 17.66
N GLY A 180 7.51 9.69 17.06
CA GLY A 180 6.06 9.71 17.18
C GLY A 180 5.42 8.48 16.58
N PHE A 181 4.32 8.04 17.17
CA PHE A 181 3.52 6.96 16.60
C PHE A 181 2.73 7.51 15.40
N PHE A 182 2.76 6.78 14.28
CA PHE A 182 1.88 7.05 13.15
C PHE A 182 1.05 5.81 12.81
N LEU A 183 -0.14 6.05 12.27
CA LEU A 183 -0.96 5.01 11.67
C LEU A 183 -0.84 5.12 10.16
N THR A 184 -0.47 4.02 9.50
CA THR A 184 -0.50 3.97 8.05
C THR A 184 -1.86 3.51 7.57
N ALA A 185 -2.41 4.17 6.55
CA ALA A 185 -3.57 3.73 5.79
C ALA A 185 -3.12 3.42 4.35
N TRP A 186 -3.26 2.16 3.95
CA TRP A 186 -3.14 1.73 2.56
C TRP A 186 -4.51 1.74 1.91
N VAL A 187 -4.66 2.55 0.87
CA VAL A 187 -5.92 2.79 0.17
C VAL A 187 -5.82 2.25 -1.27
N PRO A 188 -6.45 1.11 -1.60
CA PRO A 188 -6.60 0.68 -2.99
C PRO A 188 -7.48 1.67 -3.77
N ILE A 189 -6.97 2.17 -4.90
CA ILE A 189 -7.68 3.09 -5.78
C ILE A 189 -8.25 2.28 -6.95
N GLY A 190 -9.25 1.46 -6.63
CA GLY A 190 -9.86 0.50 -7.54
C GLY A 190 -9.98 -0.91 -6.93
N ASP A 191 -10.68 -1.78 -7.64
CA ASP A 191 -10.73 -3.21 -7.29
C ASP A 191 -9.39 -3.87 -7.63
N ILE A 192 -8.93 -4.77 -6.77
CA ILE A 192 -7.70 -5.53 -6.96
C ILE A 192 -8.00 -6.99 -6.66
N ALA A 193 -7.85 -7.85 -7.68
CA ALA A 193 -7.93 -9.29 -7.48
C ALA A 193 -6.81 -9.77 -6.54
N VAL A 194 -7.00 -10.92 -5.88
CA VAL A 194 -6.00 -11.51 -4.98
C VAL A 194 -4.60 -11.68 -5.63
N ASN A 195 -4.54 -11.91 -6.94
CA ASN A 195 -3.31 -12.01 -7.73
C ASN A 195 -2.97 -10.72 -8.50
N GLY A 196 -3.65 -9.60 -8.21
CA GLY A 196 -3.53 -8.32 -8.91
C GLY A 196 -2.55 -7.33 -8.27
N SER A 197 -1.50 -7.80 -7.60
CA SER A 197 -0.52 -6.98 -6.84
C SER A 197 -1.05 -6.19 -5.64
N GLY A 198 -2.09 -6.67 -4.97
CA GLY A 198 -2.52 -6.10 -3.68
C GLY A 198 -1.41 -6.13 -2.63
N LEU A 199 -1.53 -5.29 -1.60
CA LEU A 199 -0.59 -5.31 -0.47
C LEU A 199 -0.78 -6.60 0.32
N CYS A 200 0.32 -7.27 0.63
CA CYS A 200 0.37 -8.52 1.40
C CYS A 200 1.00 -8.23 2.76
N TYR A 201 0.46 -8.82 3.83
CA TYR A 201 0.95 -8.60 5.20
C TYR A 201 1.51 -9.89 5.77
N LEU A 202 2.64 -9.82 6.46
CA LEU A 202 3.15 -10.96 7.21
C LEU A 202 2.37 -11.09 8.53
N GLU A 203 1.79 -12.26 8.77
CA GLU A 203 0.99 -12.56 9.96
C GLU A 203 1.81 -12.39 11.25
N ASN A 204 1.23 -11.70 12.25
CA ASN A 204 1.82 -11.46 13.57
C ASN A 204 3.23 -10.84 13.52
N SER A 205 3.47 -9.94 12.57
CA SER A 205 4.82 -9.45 12.27
C SER A 205 5.28 -8.23 13.07
N VAL A 206 4.41 -7.54 13.81
CA VAL A 206 4.79 -6.35 14.59
C VAL A 206 5.95 -6.61 15.58
N PRO A 207 5.95 -7.70 16.38
CA PRO A 207 7.10 -8.02 17.24
C PRO A 207 8.40 -8.25 16.45
N LEU A 208 8.30 -8.87 15.27
CA LEU A 208 9.45 -9.11 14.39
C LEU A 208 9.97 -7.81 13.78
N GLY A 209 9.10 -6.93 13.27
CA GLY A 209 9.49 -5.61 12.77
C GLY A 209 10.18 -4.77 13.84
N ARG A 210 9.69 -4.80 15.10
CA ARG A 210 10.36 -4.15 16.23
C ARG A 210 11.72 -4.77 16.55
N HIS A 211 11.83 -6.09 16.50
CA HIS A 211 13.10 -6.77 16.72
C HIS A 211 14.15 -6.36 15.67
N VAL A 212 13.76 -6.36 14.39
CA VAL A 212 14.62 -5.94 13.28
C VAL A 212 15.02 -4.46 13.42
N GLU A 213 14.08 -3.56 13.77
CA GLU A 213 14.40 -2.15 14.00
C GLU A 213 15.39 -1.93 15.15
N ASN A 214 15.21 -2.65 16.26
CA ASN A 214 16.12 -2.55 17.41
C ASN A 214 17.53 -3.02 17.05
N ASP A 215 17.63 -4.09 16.28
CA ASP A 215 18.90 -4.62 15.78
C ASP A 215 19.59 -3.62 14.82
N TYR A 216 18.84 -3.00 13.89
CA TYR A 216 19.37 -1.91 13.06
C TYR A 216 19.82 -0.69 13.87
N THR A 217 19.05 -0.30 14.87
CA THR A 217 19.39 0.82 15.76
C THR A 217 20.68 0.54 16.51
N LYS A 218 20.83 -0.67 17.06
CA LYS A 218 22.04 -1.11 17.76
C LYS A 218 23.27 -1.13 16.84
N ARG A 219 23.14 -1.65 15.62
CA ARG A 219 24.24 -1.64 14.63
C ARG A 219 24.65 -0.23 14.19
N ALA A 220 23.79 0.76 14.38
CA ALA A 220 24.03 2.14 13.98
C ALA A 220 24.44 3.05 15.16
N GLU A 221 24.77 2.51 16.34
CA GLU A 221 25.15 3.30 17.53
C GLU A 221 26.33 4.26 17.27
N SER A 222 27.28 3.87 16.42
CA SER A 222 28.45 4.69 16.08
C SER A 222 28.22 5.64 14.89
N PHE A 223 27.03 5.65 14.30
CA PHE A 223 26.74 6.46 13.11
C PHE A 223 26.37 7.89 13.51
N THR A 224 26.60 8.82 12.59
CA THR A 224 26.02 10.17 12.69
C THR A 224 24.49 10.09 12.71
N GLU A 225 23.84 11.16 13.17
CA GLU A 225 22.37 11.23 13.16
C GLU A 225 21.79 11.02 11.76
N GLN A 226 22.38 11.64 10.74
CA GLN A 226 21.92 11.53 9.35
C GLN A 226 22.04 10.10 8.80
N GLU A 227 23.14 9.41 9.12
CA GLU A 227 23.34 8.01 8.73
C GLU A 227 22.36 7.07 9.45
N ARG A 228 22.06 7.33 10.74
CA ARG A 228 21.12 6.54 11.53
C ARG A 228 19.70 6.58 10.98
N ILE A 229 19.23 7.77 10.60
CA ILE A 229 17.84 7.98 10.15
C ILE A 229 17.64 7.66 8.66
N SER A 230 18.71 7.33 7.93
CA SER A 230 18.64 6.91 6.54
C SER A 230 18.23 5.44 6.42
N ALA A 231 17.18 5.18 5.64
CA ALA A 231 16.78 3.82 5.26
C ALA A 231 17.76 3.15 4.28
N PHE A 232 18.73 3.91 3.74
CA PHE A 232 19.67 3.46 2.72
C PHE A 232 21.12 3.35 3.24
N ASN A 233 21.31 3.32 4.56
CA ASN A 233 22.66 3.16 5.12
C ASN A 233 23.20 1.73 4.95
N VAL A 234 24.48 1.54 5.25
CA VAL A 234 25.20 0.28 5.03
C VAL A 234 24.66 -0.93 5.80
N ASN A 235 23.83 -0.71 6.83
CA ASN A 235 23.21 -1.79 7.57
C ASN A 235 21.93 -2.31 6.89
N MET A 236 21.39 -1.63 5.87
CA MET A 236 20.15 -1.96 5.19
C MET A 236 20.39 -2.71 3.88
N LEU A 237 19.45 -3.57 3.46
CA LEU A 237 19.52 -4.13 2.11
C LEU A 237 19.24 -3.05 1.07
N SER A 238 19.74 -3.27 -0.15
CA SER A 238 19.47 -2.38 -1.29
C SER A 238 17.97 -2.15 -1.46
N GLY A 239 17.58 -0.89 -1.71
CA GLY A 239 16.17 -0.50 -1.84
C GLY A 239 15.41 -0.44 -0.52
N SER A 240 16.10 -0.41 0.63
CA SER A 240 15.50 -0.31 1.96
C SER A 240 14.54 -1.47 2.26
N MET A 241 14.96 -2.68 1.88
CA MET A 241 14.22 -3.91 2.15
C MET A 241 14.82 -4.64 3.35
N ILE A 242 14.01 -5.47 4.01
CA ILE A 242 14.48 -6.42 5.03
C ILE A 242 14.68 -7.84 4.46
N ALA A 243 14.16 -8.09 3.25
CA ALA A 243 14.51 -9.24 2.41
C ALA A 243 14.21 -8.93 0.94
N SER A 244 15.04 -9.44 0.03
CA SER A 244 14.81 -9.30 -1.42
C SER A 244 13.75 -10.27 -1.93
N PHE A 245 13.60 -11.41 -1.25
CA PHE A 245 12.75 -12.51 -1.66
C PHE A 245 11.94 -13.04 -0.47
N PRO A 246 10.68 -13.46 -0.66
CA PRO A 246 9.88 -14.05 0.41
C PRO A 246 10.49 -15.33 0.99
N GLN A 247 11.17 -16.12 0.15
CA GLN A 247 11.92 -17.32 0.55
C GLN A 247 13.06 -16.98 1.51
N ASP A 248 13.83 -15.94 1.17
CA ASP A 248 14.95 -15.48 1.97
C ASP A 248 14.47 -14.95 3.31
N PHE A 249 13.35 -14.22 3.31
CA PHE A 249 12.75 -13.70 4.54
C PHE A 249 12.52 -14.83 5.56
N GLN A 250 11.91 -15.94 5.15
CA GLN A 250 11.68 -17.08 6.04
C GLN A 250 12.98 -17.72 6.52
N ALA A 251 13.99 -17.83 5.64
CA ALA A 251 15.29 -18.41 6.01
C ALA A 251 16.00 -17.54 7.05
N ILE A 252 16.03 -16.22 6.82
CA ILE A 252 16.71 -15.23 7.67
C ILE A 252 16.02 -15.10 9.04
N HIS A 253 14.68 -15.16 9.08
CA HIS A 253 13.90 -14.95 10.30
C HIS A 253 13.31 -16.24 10.89
N SER A 254 13.84 -17.41 10.53
CA SER A 254 13.34 -18.72 10.96
C SER A 254 13.21 -18.89 12.48
N VAL A 255 14.04 -18.20 13.27
CA VAL A 255 13.98 -18.19 14.75
C VAL A 255 12.70 -17.55 15.31
N HIS A 256 11.96 -16.81 14.50
CA HIS A 256 10.68 -16.18 14.87
C HIS A 256 9.46 -17.03 14.51
N GLY A 257 9.68 -18.23 14.00
CA GLY A 257 8.65 -19.19 13.65
C GLY A 257 8.26 -19.13 12.17
N GLU A 258 7.27 -19.94 11.82
CA GLU A 258 6.67 -19.91 10.49
C GLU A 258 5.59 -18.83 10.43
N HIS A 259 5.68 -17.97 9.42
CA HIS A 259 4.71 -16.92 9.19
C HIS A 259 3.94 -17.18 7.89
N LYS A 260 2.68 -16.76 7.86
CA LYS A 260 1.89 -16.72 6.64
C LYS A 260 1.86 -15.32 6.06
N TRP A 261 1.84 -15.24 4.74
CA TRP A 261 1.53 -14.02 4.01
C TRP A 261 0.02 -13.92 3.82
N LEU A 262 -0.55 -12.90 4.43
CA LEU A 262 -1.98 -12.59 4.39
C LEU A 262 -2.31 -11.77 3.16
N VAL A 263 -3.28 -12.26 2.38
CA VAL A 263 -3.78 -11.62 1.16
C VAL A 263 -5.28 -11.55 1.13
N THR A 264 -5.83 -10.79 0.18
CA THR A 264 -7.27 -10.71 -0.08
C THR A 264 -7.50 -10.13 -1.46
N ASP A 265 -8.72 -10.31 -1.99
CA ASP A 265 -9.26 -9.36 -2.95
C ASP A 265 -9.57 -8.04 -2.24
N TYR A 266 -9.31 -6.91 -2.90
CA TYR A 266 -9.69 -5.58 -2.46
C TYR A 266 -10.77 -5.01 -3.35
N GLU A 267 -11.69 -4.26 -2.75
CA GLU A 267 -12.73 -3.52 -3.46
C GLU A 267 -12.50 -2.03 -3.29
N ALA A 268 -12.81 -1.24 -4.32
CA ALA A 268 -12.81 0.21 -4.22
C ALA A 268 -13.69 0.67 -3.04
N GLY A 269 -13.07 1.42 -2.13
CA GLY A 269 -13.65 1.86 -0.86
C GLY A 269 -13.03 1.20 0.37
N ASP A 270 -12.37 0.06 0.20
CA ASP A 270 -11.63 -0.59 1.29
C ASP A 270 -10.42 0.25 1.74
N VAL A 271 -10.01 0.09 2.99
CA VAL A 271 -8.77 0.64 3.53
C VAL A 271 -8.14 -0.37 4.48
N VAL A 272 -6.82 -0.58 4.37
CA VAL A 272 -6.05 -1.34 5.36
C VAL A 272 -5.21 -0.41 6.20
N PHE A 273 -5.50 -0.34 7.49
CA PHE A 273 -4.65 0.37 8.44
C PHE A 273 -3.62 -0.58 9.04
N HIS A 274 -2.41 -0.11 9.32
CA HIS A 274 -1.40 -0.96 9.96
C HIS A 274 -0.43 -0.19 10.86
N ASP A 275 0.10 -0.92 11.85
CA ASP A 275 1.13 -0.46 12.78
C ASP A 275 2.45 -0.21 12.02
N PRO A 276 3.25 0.81 12.40
CA PRO A 276 4.53 1.15 11.75
C PRO A 276 5.53 0.00 11.59
N TYR A 277 5.40 -1.04 12.40
CA TYR A 277 6.28 -2.22 12.42
C TYR A 277 5.66 -3.44 11.73
N SER A 278 4.48 -3.31 11.14
CA SER A 278 3.85 -4.39 10.38
C SER A 278 4.65 -4.65 9.12
N ILE A 279 5.14 -5.88 8.97
CA ILE A 279 5.91 -6.28 7.79
C ILE A 279 4.94 -6.56 6.66
N HIS A 280 5.18 -5.92 5.53
CA HIS A 280 4.34 -6.04 4.36
C HIS A 280 5.15 -5.91 3.08
N ALA A 281 4.56 -6.32 1.98
CA ALA A 281 5.12 -6.15 0.65
C ALA A 281 4.04 -6.25 -0.40
N SER A 282 4.34 -5.75 -1.59
CA SER A 282 3.40 -5.81 -2.69
C SER A 282 3.47 -7.13 -3.46
N GLY A 283 2.29 -7.63 -3.84
CA GLY A 283 2.17 -8.76 -4.73
C GLY A 283 2.71 -8.44 -6.14
N ARG A 284 2.94 -9.47 -6.94
CA ARG A 284 3.14 -9.32 -8.39
C ARG A 284 1.77 -9.15 -9.05
N ASN A 285 1.67 -8.32 -10.08
CA ASN A 285 0.41 -8.18 -10.82
C ASN A 285 0.33 -9.28 -11.88
N GLU A 286 -0.52 -10.26 -11.64
CA GLU A 286 -0.81 -11.39 -12.52
C GLU A 286 -2.32 -11.40 -12.89
N ASP A 287 -3.00 -10.25 -12.79
CA ASP A 287 -4.39 -10.10 -13.18
C ASP A 287 -4.56 -10.40 -14.69
N LYS A 288 -5.36 -11.41 -15.01
CA LYS A 288 -5.61 -11.87 -16.39
C LYS A 288 -6.38 -10.86 -17.23
N SER A 289 -7.11 -9.94 -16.59
CA SER A 289 -7.77 -8.82 -17.26
C SER A 289 -6.82 -7.65 -17.52
N GLY A 290 -5.56 -7.71 -17.07
CA GLY A 290 -4.56 -6.68 -17.30
C GLY A 290 -4.83 -5.37 -16.55
N ARG A 291 -5.62 -5.39 -15.46
CA ARG A 291 -5.86 -4.18 -14.67
C ARG A 291 -4.59 -3.69 -14.00
N ILE A 292 -4.29 -2.41 -14.15
CA ILE A 292 -3.20 -1.73 -13.44
C ILE A 292 -3.63 -1.51 -11.99
N ARG A 293 -2.82 -1.98 -11.04
CA ARG A 293 -3.01 -1.68 -9.61
C ARG A 293 -2.61 -0.24 -9.32
N LEU A 294 -3.50 0.49 -8.67
CA LEU A 294 -3.26 1.84 -8.18
C LEU A 294 -3.62 1.89 -6.69
N SER A 295 -2.78 2.53 -5.88
CA SER A 295 -2.99 2.63 -4.44
C SER A 295 -2.33 3.88 -3.88
N SER A 296 -2.65 4.22 -2.64
CA SER A 296 -1.95 5.25 -1.87
C SER A 296 -1.62 4.77 -0.47
N ASP A 297 -0.41 5.12 -0.03
CA ASP A 297 0.14 4.73 1.27
C ASP A 297 0.30 5.99 2.12
N LEU A 298 -0.64 6.20 3.05
CA LEU A 298 -0.84 7.46 3.78
C LEU A 298 -0.41 7.31 5.24
N ARG A 299 0.42 8.22 5.76
CA ARG A 299 0.93 8.16 7.13
C ARG A 299 0.36 9.31 7.95
N PHE A 300 -0.39 8.97 8.98
CA PHE A 300 -1.09 9.92 9.85
C PHE A 300 -0.45 9.95 11.23
N TYR A 301 -0.21 11.15 11.75
CA TYR A 301 0.24 11.41 13.11
C TYR A 301 -0.84 12.15 13.91
N ASP A 302 -0.77 12.07 15.24
CA ASP A 302 -1.38 13.09 16.10
C ASP A 302 -0.67 14.42 15.85
N LYS A 303 -1.41 15.47 15.51
CA LYS A 303 -0.84 16.80 15.25
C LYS A 303 -0.06 17.37 16.44
N SER A 304 -0.39 16.93 17.66
CA SER A 304 0.24 17.37 18.90
C SER A 304 1.50 16.59 19.28
N ASP A 305 1.81 15.49 18.58
CA ASP A 305 3.00 14.67 18.85
C ASP A 305 4.28 15.45 18.46
N PRO A 306 5.22 15.71 19.39
CA PRO A 306 6.49 16.36 19.06
C PRO A 306 7.46 15.47 18.29
N GLY A 307 7.21 14.15 18.24
CA GLY A 307 8.05 13.15 17.61
C GLY A 307 7.79 12.95 16.12
N ILE A 308 7.04 13.82 15.44
CA ILE A 308 6.75 13.63 14.01
C ILE A 308 8.02 13.81 13.17
N ASP A 309 8.25 12.90 12.23
CA ASP A 309 9.37 12.99 11.28
C ASP A 309 9.08 14.07 10.22
N THR A 310 9.62 15.27 10.43
CA THR A 310 9.30 16.43 9.59
C THR A 310 9.92 16.41 8.20
N ARG A 311 10.86 15.48 7.92
CA ARG A 311 11.49 15.33 6.60
C ARG A 311 10.46 14.99 5.51
N TRP A 312 9.37 14.34 5.88
CA TRP A 312 8.34 13.85 4.97
C TRP A 312 7.22 14.86 4.67
N TYR A 313 7.28 16.09 5.21
CA TYR A 313 6.41 17.22 4.80
C TYR A 313 6.91 17.87 3.50
N LYS A 314 7.09 17.03 2.50
CA LYS A 314 7.53 17.43 1.18
C LYS A 314 6.94 16.48 0.16
N ILE A 315 6.28 17.05 -0.84
CA ILE A 315 5.83 16.32 -2.02
C ILE A 315 7.05 15.65 -2.67
N TRP A 316 6.88 14.39 -3.07
CA TRP A 316 7.94 13.63 -3.73
C TRP A 316 8.44 14.36 -4.99
N ALA A 317 9.75 14.34 -5.20
CA ALA A 317 10.39 14.78 -6.43
C ALA A 317 11.53 13.82 -6.77
N PRO A 318 11.80 13.56 -8.07
CA PRO A 318 12.90 12.71 -8.47
C PRO A 318 14.25 13.15 -7.89
N GLY A 319 15.01 12.19 -7.36
CA GLY A 319 16.39 12.40 -6.91
C GLY A 319 16.53 13.20 -5.61
N ASP A 320 15.46 13.35 -4.82
CA ASP A 320 15.52 14.21 -3.63
C ASP A 320 16.12 13.59 -2.37
N GLY A 321 16.61 12.35 -2.47
CA GLY A 321 17.40 11.69 -1.44
C GLY A 321 16.61 11.23 -0.21
N LEU A 322 15.27 11.22 -0.29
CA LEU A 322 14.36 10.68 0.73
C LEU A 322 13.61 9.45 0.23
#